data_AF-A0A9D6JIF8-F1
#
_entry.id   AF-A0A9D6JIF8-F1
#
_cell.length_a   1.000
_cell.length_b   1.000
_cell.length_c   1.000
_cell.angle_alpha   90.00
_cell.angle_beta   90.00
_cell.angle_gamma   90.00
#
_symmetry.space_group_name_H-M   'P 1'
#
loop_
_entity.id
_entity.type
_entity.pdbx_description
1 polymer ?
#
loop_
_entity_poly.entity_id
_entity_poly.type
_entity_poly.pdbx_seq_one_letter_code
_entity_poly.pdbx_strand_id
1 'polypeptide(L)'
;MNALVMLLSCLLFVASLAVLFWARRKLLDIEQALQNQYPQQFIDEITALNAGSIGLGGRFLKLEKELQTLATQMDELRSQTQRNTPYAQAIMLAQKGNNVAEIMELCGIGYNEAQLIVMMHANRQAA
;
A
#
# COMPACT_ATOMS: atom_id res chain seq x y z
N MET A 1 -33.36 81.93 -16.17
CA MET A 1 -32.76 80.89 -17.04
C MET A 1 -31.45 80.34 -16.48
N ASN A 2 -30.46 81.18 -16.14
CA ASN A 2 -29.13 80.71 -15.71
C ASN A 2 -29.11 79.87 -14.42
N ALA A 3 -29.97 80.18 -13.44
CA ALA A 3 -30.07 79.41 -12.19
C ALA A 3 -30.60 77.98 -12.41
N LEU A 4 -31.53 77.78 -13.35
CA LEU A 4 -32.04 76.46 -13.71
C LEU A 4 -30.97 75.63 -14.43
N VAL A 5 -30.16 76.26 -15.28
CA VAL A 5 -29.04 75.60 -15.97
C VAL A 5 -27.97 75.15 -14.97
N MET A 6 -27.66 75.96 -13.96
CA MET A 6 -26.72 75.61 -12.89
C MET A 6 -27.23 74.44 -12.01
N LEU A 7 -28.53 74.40 -11.72
CA LEU A 7 -29.13 73.28 -10.98
C LEU A 7 -29.11 71.98 -11.78
N LEU A 8 -29.43 72.03 -13.07
CA LEU A 8 -29.39 70.87 -13.96
C LEU A 8 -27.96 70.33 -14.14
N SER A 9 -26.96 71.20 -14.30
CA SER A 9 -25.57 70.77 -14.42
C SER A 9 -25.05 70.13 -13.14
N CYS A 10 -25.42 70.68 -11.98
CA CYS A 10 -25.06 70.13 -10.68
C CYS A 10 -25.70 68.75 -10.46
N LEU A 11 -26.98 68.60 -10.82
CA LEU A 11 -27.69 67.32 -10.72
C LEU A 11 -27.06 66.23 -11.61
N LEU A 12 -26.72 66.57 -12.86
CA LEU A 12 -26.04 65.65 -13.79
C LEU A 12 -24.66 65.26 -13.30
N PHE A 13 -23.91 66.21 -12.72
CA PHE A 13 -22.59 65.93 -12.17
C PHE A 13 -22.67 64.96 -10.99
N VAL A 14 -23.59 65.18 -10.05
CA VAL A 14 -23.79 64.28 -8.90
C VAL A 14 -24.25 62.89 -9.36
N ALA A 15 -25.16 62.81 -10.34
CA ALA A 15 -25.59 61.53 -10.91
C ALA A 15 -24.43 60.78 -11.57
N SER A 16 -23.56 61.48 -12.32
CA SER A 16 -22.37 60.89 -12.93
C SER A 16 -21.39 60.35 -11.88
N LEU A 17 -21.13 61.10 -10.82
CA LEU A 17 -20.27 60.65 -9.71
C LEU A 17 -20.86 59.43 -9.00
N ALA A 18 -22.18 59.41 -8.78
CA ALA A 18 -22.86 58.28 -8.14
C ALA A 18 -22.74 57.00 -8.99
N VAL A 19 -22.93 57.10 -10.31
CA VAL A 19 -22.76 55.97 -11.23
C VAL A 19 -21.32 55.46 -11.24
N LEU A 20 -20.33 56.36 -11.28
CA LEU A 20 -18.91 55.98 -11.22
C LEU A 20 -18.57 55.29 -9.89
N PHE A 21 -19.10 55.80 -8.78
CA PHE A 21 -18.88 55.21 -7.46
C PHE A 21 -19.49 53.82 -7.34
N TRP A 22 -20.72 53.63 -7.86
CA TRP A 22 -21.38 52.32 -7.92
C TRP A 22 -20.64 51.33 -8.83
N ALA A 23 -20.21 51.78 -10.00
CA ALA A 23 -19.46 50.95 -10.94
C ALA A 23 -18.13 50.48 -10.33
N ARG A 24 -17.42 51.36 -9.63
CA ARG A 24 -16.18 50.99 -8.93
C ARG A 24 -16.43 50.01 -7.80
N ARG A 25 -17.45 50.23 -6.96
CA ARG A 25 -17.81 49.27 -5.91
C ARG A 25 -18.10 47.87 -6.46
N LYS A 26 -18.90 47.79 -7.53
CA LYS A 26 -19.21 46.51 -8.18
C LYS A 26 -17.98 45.80 -8.72
N LEU A 27 -17.02 46.54 -9.28
CA LEU A 27 -15.77 45.96 -9.77
C LEU A 27 -14.93 45.38 -8.61
N LEU A 28 -14.82 46.09 -7.49
CA LEU A 28 -14.13 45.56 -6.30
C LEU A 28 -14.83 44.32 -5.73
N ASP A 29 -16.17 44.31 -5.67
CA ASP A 29 -16.92 43.15 -5.18
C ASP A 29 -16.71 41.92 -6.07
N ILE A 30 -16.64 42.10 -7.39
CA ILE A 30 -16.38 41.01 -8.35
C ILE A 30 -14.94 40.50 -8.22
N GLU A 31 -13.97 41.39 -8.07
CA GLU A 31 -12.56 41.04 -7.87
C GLU A 31 -12.36 40.24 -6.56
N GLN A 32 -13.02 40.67 -5.48
CA GLN A 32 -13.00 39.95 -4.20
C GLN A 32 -13.71 38.59 -4.27
N ALA A 33 -14.81 38.48 -5.02
CA ALA A 33 -15.52 37.22 -5.22
C ALA A 33 -14.65 36.21 -6.00
N LEU A 34 -13.98 36.66 -7.06
CA LEU A 34 -13.08 35.81 -7.86
C LEU A 34 -11.87 35.32 -7.06
N GLN A 35 -11.32 36.18 -6.20
CA GLN A 35 -10.11 35.85 -5.45
C GLN A 35 -10.36 34.89 -4.28
N ASN A 36 -11.54 34.95 -3.66
CA ASN A 36 -11.85 34.17 -2.46
C ASN A 36 -12.52 32.81 -2.74
N GLN A 37 -13.19 32.64 -3.87
CA GLN A 37 -14.08 31.48 -4.05
C GLN A 37 -13.42 30.24 -4.66
N TYR A 38 -12.30 30.40 -5.36
CA TYR A 38 -11.66 29.31 -6.09
C TYR A 38 -10.49 28.61 -5.38
N PRO A 39 -9.55 29.29 -4.69
CA PRO A 39 -8.34 28.61 -4.24
C PRO A 39 -8.56 27.69 -3.01
N GLN A 40 -9.45 28.04 -2.08
CA GLN A 40 -9.51 27.32 -0.80
C GLN A 40 -10.16 25.93 -0.90
N GLN A 41 -11.25 25.79 -1.66
CA GLN A 41 -11.95 24.50 -1.77
C GLN A 41 -11.06 23.43 -2.44
N PHE A 42 -10.32 23.80 -3.48
CA PHE A 42 -9.37 22.89 -4.12
C PHE A 42 -8.19 22.53 -3.21
N ILE A 43 -7.69 23.47 -2.40
CA ILE A 43 -6.61 23.19 -1.45
C ILE A 43 -7.07 22.20 -0.38
N ASP A 44 -8.28 22.35 0.15
CA ASP A 44 -8.83 21.43 1.14
C ASP A 44 -9.05 20.03 0.55
N GLU A 45 -9.57 19.93 -0.67
CA GLU A 45 -9.78 18.66 -1.36
C GLU A 45 -8.45 17.95 -1.68
N ILE A 46 -7.45 18.68 -2.16
CA ILE A 46 -6.09 18.15 -2.38
C ILE A 46 -5.47 17.71 -1.06
N THR A 47 -5.65 18.46 0.01
CA THR A 47 -5.13 18.13 1.34
C THR A 47 -5.79 16.85 1.88
N ALA A 48 -7.10 16.70 1.69
CA ALA A 48 -7.83 15.48 2.06
C ALA A 48 -7.39 14.27 1.22
N LEU A 49 -7.20 14.42 -0.10
CA LEU A 49 -6.66 13.39 -0.99
C LEU A 49 -5.24 12.98 -0.62
N ASN A 50 -4.39 13.95 -0.27
CA ASN A 50 -3.01 13.70 0.13
C ASN A 50 -2.96 12.98 1.50
N ALA A 51 -3.78 13.43 2.47
CA ALA A 51 -3.92 12.75 3.76
C ALA A 51 -4.41 11.30 3.59
N GLY A 52 -5.38 11.07 2.70
CA GLY A 52 -5.84 9.72 2.33
C GLY A 52 -4.72 8.87 1.72
N SER A 53 -3.95 9.42 0.79
CA SER A 53 -2.85 8.72 0.12
C SER A 53 -1.70 8.35 1.07
N ILE A 54 -1.34 9.25 2.00
CA ILE A 54 -0.34 8.98 3.05
C ILE A 54 -0.82 7.86 3.98
N GLY A 55 -2.10 7.88 4.37
CA GLY A 55 -2.71 6.84 5.19
C GLY A 55 -2.69 5.46 4.52
N LEU A 56 -2.96 5.41 3.21
CA LEU A 56 -2.89 4.18 2.42
C LEU A 56 -1.45 3.65 2.33
N GLY A 57 -0.45 4.51 2.13
CA GLY A 57 0.97 4.11 2.11
C GLY A 57 1.41 3.41 3.40
N GLY A 58 1.02 3.94 4.56
CA GLY A 58 1.29 3.31 5.86
C GLY A 58 0.62 1.95 6.03
N ARG A 59 -0.59 1.77 5.48
CA ARG A 59 -1.29 0.47 5.48
C ARG A 59 -0.63 -0.52 4.52
N PHE A 60 -0.20 -0.09 3.34
CA PHE A 60 0.55 -0.92 2.40
C PHE A 60 1.86 -1.41 3.01
N LEU A 61 2.62 -0.53 3.69
CA LEU A 61 3.86 -0.94 4.34
C LEU A 61 3.65 -1.97 5.46
N LYS A 62 2.54 -1.86 6.22
CA LYS A 62 2.18 -2.88 7.22
C LYS A 62 1.83 -4.21 6.55
N LEU A 63 1.03 -4.17 5.49
CA LEU A 63 0.66 -5.36 4.72
C LEU A 63 1.89 -6.05 4.12
N GLU A 64 2.81 -5.28 3.55
CA GLU A 64 4.06 -5.80 2.99
C GLU A 64 4.90 -6.50 4.07
N LYS A 65 5.03 -5.91 5.26
CA LYS A 65 5.72 -6.54 6.39
C LYS A 65 5.04 -7.82 6.87
N GLU A 66 3.71 -7.83 6.95
CA GLU A 66 2.94 -9.02 7.32
C GLU A 66 3.13 -10.14 6.28
N LEU A 67 3.08 -9.80 4.99
CA LEU A 67 3.33 -10.75 3.90
C LEU A 67 4.75 -11.30 3.95
N GLN A 68 5.74 -10.45 4.19
CA GLN A 68 7.14 -10.88 4.28
C GLN A 68 7.35 -11.81 5.48
N THR A 69 6.75 -11.49 6.62
CA THR A 69 6.80 -12.34 7.82
C THR A 69 6.14 -13.70 7.56
N LEU A 70 4.98 -13.70 6.88
CA LEU A 70 4.29 -14.93 6.53
C LEU A 70 5.09 -15.77 5.54
N ALA A 71 5.72 -15.15 4.54
CA ALA A 71 6.60 -15.83 3.59
C ALA A 71 7.78 -16.50 4.31
N THR A 72 8.41 -15.81 5.26
CA THR A 72 9.49 -16.40 6.07
C THR A 72 9.00 -17.60 6.89
N GLN A 73 7.84 -17.51 7.53
CA GLN A 73 7.26 -18.63 8.28
C GLN A 73 6.95 -19.82 7.37
N MET A 74 6.43 -19.58 6.16
CA MET A 74 6.17 -20.65 5.18
C MET A 74 7.45 -21.32 4.71
N ASP A 75 8.53 -20.57 4.47
CA ASP A 75 9.83 -21.13 4.12
C ASP A 75 10.43 -21.95 5.26
N GLU A 76 10.30 -21.48 6.51
CA GLU A 76 10.72 -22.23 7.69
C GLU A 76 9.92 -23.53 7.85
N LEU A 77 8.59 -23.48 7.73
CA LEU A 77 7.71 -24.65 7.77
C LEU A 77 8.04 -25.64 6.66
N ARG A 78 8.28 -25.17 5.44
CA ARG A 78 8.68 -26.01 4.31
C ARG A 78 10.03 -26.67 4.57
N SER A 79 11.00 -25.91 5.09
CA SER A 79 12.32 -26.42 5.44
C SER A 79 12.26 -27.48 6.56
N GLN A 80 11.44 -27.24 7.59
CA GLN A 80 11.21 -28.22 8.67
C GLN A 80 10.49 -29.47 8.17
N THR A 81 9.44 -29.31 7.37
CA THR A 81 8.69 -30.44 6.78
C THR A 81 9.62 -31.30 5.92
N GLN A 82 10.48 -30.68 5.12
CA GLN A 82 11.41 -31.42 4.26
C GLN A 82 12.49 -32.18 5.06
N ARG A 83 12.98 -31.60 6.18
CA ARG A 83 13.94 -32.27 7.07
C ARG A 83 13.32 -33.37 7.93
N ASN A 84 12.06 -33.23 8.32
CA ASN A 84 11.36 -34.14 9.23
C ASN A 84 10.53 -35.22 8.51
N THR A 85 10.68 -35.39 7.20
CA THR A 85 10.00 -36.52 6.53
C THR A 85 10.63 -37.83 7.00
N PRO A 86 9.82 -38.85 7.36
CA PRO A 86 10.33 -40.18 7.74
C PRO A 86 11.26 -40.79 6.70
N TYR A 87 11.02 -40.47 5.42
CA TYR A 87 11.85 -40.87 4.29
C TYR A 87 13.25 -40.23 4.29
N ALA A 88 13.37 -38.93 4.56
CA ALA A 88 14.69 -38.27 4.62
C ALA A 88 15.55 -38.85 5.76
N GLN A 89 14.93 -39.18 6.88
CA GLN A 89 15.59 -39.85 8.00
C GLN A 89 15.99 -41.30 7.66
N ALA A 90 15.10 -42.05 7.00
CA ALA A 90 15.38 -43.41 6.54
C ALA A 90 16.54 -43.46 5.52
N ILE A 91 16.62 -42.49 4.60
CA ILE A 91 17.74 -42.36 3.65
C ILE A 91 19.06 -42.11 4.38
N MET A 92 19.09 -41.24 5.39
CA MET A 92 20.30 -41.00 6.19
C MET A 92 20.73 -42.25 6.96
N LEU A 93 19.80 -43.01 7.54
CA LEU A 93 20.10 -44.26 8.24
C LEU A 93 20.61 -45.34 7.28
N ALA A 94 20.01 -45.47 6.10
CA ALA A 94 20.49 -46.35 5.04
C ALA A 94 21.91 -45.99 4.57
N GLN A 95 22.21 -44.70 4.40
CA GLN A 95 23.56 -44.22 4.05
C GLN A 95 24.58 -44.47 5.16
N LYS A 96 24.15 -44.54 6.42
CA LYS A 96 25.01 -44.91 7.56
C LYS A 96 25.18 -46.42 7.72
N GLY A 97 24.51 -47.23 6.90
CA GLY A 97 24.60 -48.69 6.93
C GLY A 97 23.69 -49.37 7.96
N ASN A 98 22.69 -48.66 8.50
CA ASN A 98 21.71 -49.26 9.41
C ASN A 98 20.89 -50.35 8.71
N ASN A 99 20.50 -51.37 9.48
CA ASN A 99 19.74 -52.51 8.97
C ASN A 99 18.27 -52.14 8.68
N VAL A 100 17.62 -52.86 7.75
CA VAL A 100 16.23 -52.65 7.32
C VAL A 100 15.26 -52.64 8.52
N ALA A 101 15.43 -53.57 9.47
CA ALA A 101 14.59 -53.65 10.66
C ALA A 101 14.69 -52.40 11.56
N GLU A 102 15.89 -51.85 11.69
CA GLU A 102 16.17 -50.65 12.50
C GLU A 102 15.56 -49.40 11.86
N ILE A 103 15.64 -49.31 10.53
CA ILE A 103 15.02 -48.24 9.75
C ILE A 103 13.49 -48.29 9.84
N MET A 104 12.90 -49.49 9.80
CA MET A 104 11.45 -49.66 9.99
C MET A 104 10.99 -49.19 11.37
N GLU A 105 11.72 -49.55 12.42
CA GLU A 105 11.39 -49.18 13.80
C GLU A 105 11.54 -47.68 14.05
N LEU A 106 12.63 -47.07 13.58
CA LEU A 106 12.95 -45.66 13.82
C LEU A 106 12.13 -44.71 12.93
N CYS A 107 11.77 -45.12 11.71
CA CYS A 107 11.08 -44.26 10.75
C CYS A 107 9.61 -44.64 10.52
N GLY A 108 9.12 -45.76 11.08
CA GLY A 108 7.72 -46.18 10.98
C GLY A 108 7.26 -46.51 9.55
N ILE A 109 8.20 -46.86 8.67
CA ILE A 109 7.93 -47.20 7.26
C ILE A 109 7.86 -48.72 7.05
N GLY A 110 7.19 -49.16 6.00
CA GLY A 110 6.99 -50.59 5.73
C GLY A 110 8.29 -51.31 5.36
N TYR A 111 8.33 -52.64 5.53
CA TYR A 111 9.50 -53.47 5.18
C TYR A 111 9.95 -53.27 3.72
N ASN A 112 8.99 -53.29 2.79
CA ASN A 112 9.29 -53.09 1.37
C ASN A 112 9.85 -51.69 1.08
N GLU A 113 9.38 -50.65 1.79
CA GLU A 113 9.91 -49.29 1.65
C GLU A 113 11.32 -49.17 2.22
N ALA A 114 11.55 -49.68 3.44
CA ALA A 114 12.87 -49.66 4.06
C ALA A 114 13.91 -50.45 3.24
N GLN A 115 13.52 -51.60 2.70
CA GLN A 115 14.38 -52.42 1.85
C GLN A 115 14.75 -51.69 0.55
N LEU A 116 13.79 -51.02 -0.09
CA LEU A 116 14.03 -50.22 -1.29
C LEU A 116 15.00 -49.07 -1.02
N ILE A 117 14.82 -48.35 0.09
CA ILE A 117 15.69 -47.22 0.47
C ILE A 117 17.13 -47.69 0.69
N VAL A 118 17.34 -48.81 1.39
CA VAL A 118 18.66 -49.41 1.59
C VAL A 118 19.29 -49.78 0.25
N MET A 119 18.55 -50.45 -0.64
CA MET A 119 19.05 -50.81 -1.98
C MET A 119 19.45 -49.59 -2.82
N MET A 120 18.67 -48.51 -2.79
CA MET A 120 18.91 -47.31 -3.59
C MET A 120 20.00 -46.40 -3.03
N HIS A 121 20.18 -46.34 -1.70
CA HIS A 121 20.99 -45.31 -1.05
C HIS A 121 22.20 -45.84 -0.27
N ALA A 122 22.28 -47.12 0.10
CA ALA A 122 23.42 -47.65 0.87
C ALA A 122 24.73 -47.64 0.08
N ASN A 123 24.68 -47.74 -1.26
CA ASN A 123 25.88 -47.84 -2.11
C ASN A 123 26.35 -46.49 -2.69
N ARG A 124 25.69 -45.38 -2.36
CA ARG A 124 26.01 -44.06 -2.95
C ARG A 124 27.24 -43.38 -2.33
N GLN A 125 27.88 -43.99 -1.33
CA GLN A 125 29.15 -43.53 -0.71
C GLN A 125 30.40 -44.28 -1.21
N ALA A 126 30.27 -45.25 -2.12
CA ALA A 126 31.40 -46.02 -2.67
C ALA A 126 31.84 -45.58 -4.09
N ALA A 127 31.43 -44.39 -4.55
CA ALA A 127 31.78 -43.82 -5.85
C ALA A 127 32.20 -42.35 -5.73
#